data_AF-A0A1X1YHG0-F1
#
_entry.id   AF-A0A1X1YHG0-F1
#
_cell.length_a   1.000
_cell.length_b   1.000
_cell.length_c   1.000
_cell.angle_alpha   90.00
_cell.angle_beta   90.00
_cell.angle_gamma   90.00
#
_symmetry.space_group_name_H-M   'P 1'
#
loop_
_entity.id
_entity.type
_entity.pdbx_description
1 polymer ?
#
loop_
_entity_poly.entity_id
_entity_poly.type
_entity_poly.pdbx_seq_one_letter_code
_entity_poly.pdbx_strand_id
1 'polypeptide(L)'
;MLAAMLISLGVVFLAELGDKSQLITLTYALRHRWWVVLGGVSIAAFAIHGISVTVGHFLGLTLPARPIAAVAGVAFLGFAVWTWRERYNSASGETTVREPRFVLFAVVSSVLLAELGDKTMLATVALASHHGWLGVWLGATAGMVLADAVAIAAGTVLHRRLPAHLLHSAAGLLFGVFGLWMLLDEALGWRPVAVVSIVGLVLLASSGELRRALRQRSGQVAGDDSVTR
;
A
#
# COMPACT_ATOMS: atom_id res chain seq x y z
N MET A 1 5.99 14.68 15.09
CA MET A 1 6.91 13.73 14.42
C MET A 1 6.42 12.28 14.51
N LEU A 2 6.20 11.73 15.72
CA LEU A 2 5.76 10.33 15.88
C LEU A 2 4.47 9.99 15.12
N ALA A 3 3.44 10.85 15.20
CA ALA A 3 2.18 10.63 14.48
C ALA A 3 2.37 10.51 12.96
N ALA A 4 3.14 11.43 12.36
CA ALA A 4 3.45 11.39 10.93
C ALA A 4 4.19 10.10 10.53
N MET A 5 5.11 9.64 11.39
CA MET A 5 5.84 8.39 11.19
C MET A 5 4.92 7.16 11.27
N LEU A 6 4.03 7.09 12.26
CA LEU A 6 3.10 5.97 12.39
C LEU A 6 2.05 5.95 11.27
N ILE A 7 1.58 7.12 10.86
CA ILE A 7 0.64 7.27 9.74
C ILE A 7 1.30 6.83 8.45
N SER A 8 2.48 7.35 8.10
CA SER A 8 3.15 6.98 6.85
C SER A 8 3.63 5.54 6.86
N LEU A 9 4.06 5.01 8.02
CA LEU A 9 4.35 3.59 8.18
C LEU A 9 3.13 2.74 7.87
N GLY A 10 1.98 3.02 8.48
CA GLY A 10 0.76 2.26 8.23
C GLY A 10 0.27 2.37 6.79
N VAL A 11 0.30 3.56 6.21
CA VAL A 11 -0.12 3.82 4.83
C VAL A 11 0.77 3.09 3.84
N VAL A 12 2.08 3.28 3.92
CA VAL A 12 3.02 2.65 2.97
C VAL A 12 3.05 1.15 3.18
N PHE A 13 3.10 0.66 4.43
CA PHE A 13 3.06 -0.77 4.71
C PHE A 13 1.84 -1.43 4.08
N LEU A 14 0.65 -0.87 4.28
CA LEU A 14 -0.58 -1.47 3.74
C LEU A 14 -0.69 -1.32 2.23
N ALA A 15 -0.20 -0.21 1.66
CA ALA A 15 -0.20 0.02 0.22
C ALA A 15 0.74 -0.93 -0.53
N GLU A 16 1.87 -1.29 0.08
CA GLU A 16 2.90 -2.19 -0.45
C GLU A 16 2.45 -3.66 -0.44
N LEU A 17 1.57 -4.01 0.51
CA LEU A 17 1.12 -5.38 0.71
C LEU A 17 0.32 -5.91 -0.50
N GLY A 18 0.94 -6.86 -1.22
CA GLY A 18 0.38 -7.53 -2.38
C GLY A 18 0.76 -6.91 -3.72
N ASP A 19 1.74 -5.99 -3.74
CA ASP A 19 2.14 -5.29 -4.96
C ASP A 19 3.14 -6.04 -5.85
N LYS A 20 3.32 -5.55 -7.07
CA LYS A 20 4.22 -6.05 -8.10
C LYS A 20 5.69 -5.95 -7.67
N SER A 21 6.08 -4.83 -7.07
CA SER A 21 7.40 -4.64 -6.46
C SER A 21 7.69 -5.70 -5.40
N GLN A 22 6.71 -6.01 -4.55
CA GLN A 22 6.82 -7.07 -3.55
C GLN A 22 7.02 -8.47 -4.16
N LEU A 23 6.39 -8.78 -5.30
CA LEU A 23 6.64 -10.03 -6.04
C LEU A 23 8.05 -10.10 -6.64
N ILE A 24 8.58 -8.97 -7.12
CA ILE A 24 9.97 -8.84 -7.57
C ILE A 24 10.92 -9.12 -6.40
N THR A 25 10.69 -8.47 -5.26
CA THR A 25 11.45 -8.66 -4.02
C THR A 25 11.46 -10.12 -3.58
N LEU A 26 10.29 -10.77 -3.56
CA LEU A 26 10.15 -12.19 -3.23
C LEU A 26 10.95 -13.08 -4.21
N THR A 27 10.87 -12.80 -5.50
CA THR A 27 11.59 -13.56 -6.54
C THR A 27 13.10 -13.50 -6.32
N TYR A 28 13.64 -12.33 -5.96
CA TYR A 28 15.05 -12.20 -5.59
C TYR A 28 15.39 -12.92 -4.28
N ALA A 29 14.53 -12.84 -3.26
CA ALA A 29 14.75 -13.48 -1.96
C ALA A 29 14.69 -15.01 -2.00
N LEU A 30 14.02 -15.60 -3.00
CA LEU A 30 14.03 -17.04 -3.23
C LEU A 30 15.33 -17.54 -3.88
N ARG A 31 16.07 -16.67 -4.59
CA ARG A 31 17.32 -17.03 -5.29
C ARG A 31 18.58 -16.54 -4.58
N HIS A 32 18.44 -15.58 -3.68
CA HIS A 32 19.56 -14.93 -3.00
C HIS A 32 19.30 -14.75 -1.50
N ARG A 33 20.36 -14.40 -0.76
CA ARG A 33 20.29 -14.19 0.70
C ARG A 33 19.32 -13.07 1.05
N TRP A 34 18.31 -13.37 1.88
CA TRP A 34 17.22 -12.44 2.21
C TRP A 34 17.69 -11.08 2.74
N TRP A 35 18.78 -11.03 3.52
CA TRP A 35 19.31 -9.76 4.04
C TRP A 35 19.96 -8.88 2.96
N VAL A 36 20.51 -9.48 1.90
CA VAL A 36 21.04 -8.72 0.76
C VAL A 36 19.91 -8.10 -0.03
N VAL A 37 18.83 -8.85 -0.22
CA VAL A 37 17.62 -8.36 -0.90
C VAL A 37 16.94 -7.27 -0.08
N LEU A 38 16.72 -7.50 1.22
CA LEU A 38 16.13 -6.52 2.12
C LEU A 38 17.00 -5.26 2.26
N GLY A 39 18.34 -5.40 2.21
CA GLY A 39 19.26 -4.27 2.15
C GLY A 39 19.10 -3.45 0.86
N GLY A 40 18.92 -4.12 -0.28
CA GLY A 40 18.63 -3.47 -1.56
C GLY A 40 17.30 -2.73 -1.57
N VAL A 41 16.24 -3.38 -1.08
CA VAL A 41 14.93 -2.76 -0.85
C VAL A 41 15.05 -1.53 0.04
N SER A 42 15.76 -1.63 1.17
CA SER A 42 15.93 -0.52 2.10
C SER A 42 16.60 0.69 1.45
N ILE A 43 17.61 0.47 0.61
CA ILE A 43 18.29 1.55 -0.13
C ILE A 43 17.33 2.19 -1.14
N ALA A 44 16.60 1.37 -1.91
CA ALA A 44 15.63 1.86 -2.89
C ALA A 44 14.49 2.65 -2.23
N ALA A 45 13.89 2.10 -1.18
CA ALA A 45 12.83 2.72 -0.38
C ALA A 45 13.29 4.07 0.19
N PHE A 46 14.48 4.11 0.80
CA PHE A 46 15.04 5.33 1.37
C PHE A 46 15.20 6.43 0.31
N ALA A 47 15.68 6.06 -0.89
CA ALA A 47 15.85 6.98 -2.01
C ALA A 47 14.51 7.49 -2.56
N ILE A 48 13.57 6.60 -2.87
CA ILE A 48 12.26 6.99 -3.44
C ILE A 48 11.43 7.80 -2.46
N HIS A 49 11.36 7.38 -1.20
CA HIS A 49 10.64 8.16 -0.20
C HIS A 49 11.37 9.47 0.10
N GLY A 50 12.70 9.51 0.01
CA GLY A 50 13.47 10.76 0.11
C GLY A 50 13.08 11.76 -0.99
N ILE A 51 13.00 11.31 -2.25
CA ILE A 51 12.55 12.13 -3.38
C ILE A 51 11.10 12.58 -3.15
N SER A 52 10.22 11.66 -2.79
CA SER A 52 8.79 11.92 -2.55
C SER A 52 8.57 12.95 -1.45
N VAL A 53 9.28 12.80 -0.33
CA VAL A 53 9.20 13.71 0.81
C VAL A 53 9.77 15.07 0.47
N THR A 54 10.86 15.12 -0.31
CA THR A 54 11.43 16.39 -0.78
C THR A 54 10.39 17.14 -1.60
N VAL A 55 9.78 16.48 -2.59
CA VAL A 55 8.74 17.08 -3.42
C VAL A 55 7.54 17.53 -2.57
N GLY A 56 7.02 16.66 -1.71
CA GLY A 56 5.87 16.98 -0.84
C GLY A 56 6.16 18.14 0.11
N HIS A 57 7.33 18.15 0.74
CA HIS A 57 7.73 19.22 1.64
C HIS A 57 7.78 20.57 0.93
N PHE A 58 8.41 20.66 -0.25
CA PHE A 58 8.47 21.91 -0.99
C PHE A 58 7.10 22.34 -1.54
N LEU A 59 6.24 21.39 -1.95
CA LEU A 59 4.85 21.71 -2.32
C LEU A 59 4.09 22.30 -1.13
N GLY A 60 4.22 21.72 0.06
CA GLY A 60 3.60 22.22 1.29
C GLY A 60 4.08 23.61 1.73
N LEU A 61 5.31 23.99 1.37
CA LEU A 61 5.85 25.32 1.65
C LEU A 61 5.45 26.38 0.62
N THR A 62 5.17 25.98 -0.62
CA THR A 62 4.97 26.90 -1.74
C THR A 62 3.50 27.11 -2.13
N LEU A 63 2.68 26.08 -1.99
CA LEU A 63 1.28 26.11 -2.40
C LEU A 63 0.34 26.32 -1.20
N PRO A 64 -0.85 26.91 -1.41
CA PRO A 64 -1.83 27.04 -0.34
C PRO A 64 -2.37 25.67 0.08
N ALA A 65 -2.68 25.50 1.37
CA ALA A 65 -3.08 24.19 1.92
C ALA A 65 -4.33 23.57 1.28
N ARG A 66 -5.34 24.38 0.91
CA ARG A 66 -6.62 23.89 0.38
C ARG A 66 -6.49 23.24 -1.01
N PRO A 67 -5.84 23.86 -2.02
CA PRO A 67 -5.56 23.19 -3.29
C PRO A 67 -4.74 21.91 -3.16
N ILE A 68 -3.71 21.89 -2.30
CA ILE A 68 -2.91 20.69 -2.07
C ILE A 68 -3.79 19.57 -1.51
N ALA A 69 -4.58 19.88 -0.48
CA ALA A 69 -5.54 18.95 0.11
C ALA A 69 -6.55 18.42 -0.91
N ALA A 70 -7.05 19.28 -1.80
CA ALA A 70 -7.99 18.88 -2.85
C ALA A 70 -7.36 17.90 -3.83
N VAL A 71 -6.18 18.23 -4.37
CA VAL A 71 -5.46 17.39 -5.34
C VAL A 71 -5.08 16.05 -4.71
N ALA A 72 -4.54 16.07 -3.50
CA ALA A 72 -4.16 14.86 -2.79
C ALA A 72 -5.38 14.02 -2.40
N GLY A 73 -6.47 14.63 -1.94
CA GLY A 73 -7.73 13.93 -1.68
C GLY A 73 -8.27 13.22 -2.92
N VAL A 74 -8.29 13.90 -4.07
CA VAL A 74 -8.66 13.30 -5.36
C VAL A 74 -7.72 12.17 -5.75
N ALA A 75 -6.40 12.34 -5.59
CA ALA A 75 -5.41 11.30 -5.88
C ALA A 75 -5.63 10.05 -5.02
N PHE A 76 -5.83 10.22 -3.71
CA PHE A 76 -6.11 9.12 -2.78
C PHE A 76 -7.42 8.39 -3.12
N LEU A 77 -8.49 9.09 -3.49
CA LEU A 77 -9.71 8.46 -3.99
C LEU A 77 -9.45 7.69 -5.30
N GLY A 78 -8.64 8.25 -6.19
CA GLY A 78 -8.16 7.58 -7.40
C GLY A 78 -7.44 6.27 -7.08
N PHE A 79 -6.50 6.28 -6.12
CA PHE A 79 -5.79 5.08 -5.67
C PHE A 79 -6.72 4.08 -5.00
N ALA A 80 -7.73 4.53 -4.25
CA ALA A 80 -8.73 3.65 -3.66
C ALA A 80 -9.47 2.84 -4.74
N VAL A 81 -9.94 3.53 -5.78
CA VAL A 81 -10.62 2.90 -6.93
C VAL A 81 -9.67 2.02 -7.73
N TRP A 82 -8.44 2.48 -7.99
CA TRP A 82 -7.42 1.72 -8.70
C TRP A 82 -7.10 0.41 -7.97
N THR A 83 -6.77 0.50 -6.68
CA THR A 83 -6.40 -0.64 -5.84
C THR A 83 -7.55 -1.64 -5.74
N TRP A 84 -8.80 -1.15 -5.66
CA TRP A 84 -9.97 -2.01 -5.68
C TRP A 84 -10.16 -2.75 -7.01
N ARG A 85 -9.82 -2.12 -8.15
CA ARG A 85 -9.88 -2.73 -9.47
C ARG A 85 -8.76 -3.76 -9.69
N GLU A 86 -7.54 -3.47 -9.23
CA GLU A 86 -6.38 -4.38 -9.37
C GLU A 86 -6.63 -5.74 -8.67
N ARG A 87 -7.50 -5.77 -7.65
CA ARG A 87 -8.01 -6.99 -6.97
C ARG A 87 -8.42 -8.12 -7.93
N TYR A 88 -8.91 -7.80 -9.12
CA TYR A 88 -9.42 -8.78 -10.09
C TYR A 88 -8.40 -9.24 -11.14
N ASN A 89 -7.25 -8.58 -11.26
CA ASN A 89 -6.34 -8.74 -12.40
C ASN A 89 -4.95 -9.30 -12.07
N SER A 90 -4.72 -9.82 -10.85
CA SER A 90 -3.43 -10.41 -10.49
C SER A 90 -3.23 -11.80 -11.14
N ALA A 91 -3.01 -11.82 -12.45
CA ALA A 91 -2.40 -12.95 -13.16
C ALA A 91 -0.88 -12.80 -13.04
N SER A 92 -0.27 -13.70 -12.27
CA SER A 92 1.18 -13.81 -12.11
C SER A 92 1.83 -14.24 -13.42
N GLY A 93 2.38 -13.29 -14.17
CA GLY A 93 3.33 -13.57 -15.24
C GLY A 93 4.72 -13.79 -14.64
N GLU A 94 5.34 -14.93 -14.95
CA GLU A 94 6.72 -15.23 -14.57
C GLU A 94 7.66 -14.20 -15.26
N THR A 95 8.20 -13.26 -14.49
CA THR A 95 9.30 -12.43 -14.96
C THR A 95 10.59 -13.22 -14.80
N THR A 96 11.16 -13.66 -15.92
CA THR A 96 12.44 -14.35 -15.97
C THR A 96 13.58 -13.36 -15.69
N VAL A 97 13.87 -13.16 -14.41
CA VAL A 97 15.03 -12.36 -14.00
C VAL A 97 16.31 -13.14 -14.33
N ARG A 98 17.09 -12.63 -15.30
CA ARG A 98 18.45 -13.09 -15.61
C ARG A 98 19.34 -12.92 -14.38
N GLU A 99 20.15 -13.92 -14.05
CA GLU A 99 21.05 -13.87 -12.89
C GLU A 99 22.05 -12.72 -13.02
N PRO A 100 21.91 -11.65 -12.23
CA PRO A 100 22.83 -10.53 -12.28
C PRO A 100 24.06 -10.84 -11.44
N ARG A 101 25.24 -10.53 -11.97
CA ARG A 101 26.52 -10.65 -11.24
C ARG A 101 26.56 -9.82 -9.95
N PHE A 102 25.74 -8.77 -9.88
CA PHE A 102 25.60 -7.90 -8.71
C PHE A 102 24.14 -7.82 -8.25
N VAL A 103 23.77 -8.74 -7.36
CA VAL A 103 22.38 -8.88 -6.85
C VAL A 103 21.87 -7.60 -6.20
N LEU A 104 22.68 -6.94 -5.37
CA LEU A 104 22.27 -5.72 -4.67
C LEU A 104 21.82 -4.63 -5.65
N PHE A 105 22.62 -4.35 -6.68
CA PHE A 105 22.29 -3.37 -7.70
C PHE A 105 21.06 -3.76 -8.51
N ALA A 106 20.89 -5.06 -8.81
CA ALA A 106 19.72 -5.53 -9.52
C ALA A 106 18.44 -5.35 -8.71
N VAL A 107 18.47 -5.64 -7.40
CA VAL A 107 17.33 -5.41 -6.49
C VAL A 107 17.04 -3.91 -6.39
N VAL A 108 18.05 -3.08 -6.10
CA VAL A 108 17.89 -1.62 -5.98
C VAL A 108 17.26 -1.05 -7.24
N SER A 109 17.83 -1.34 -8.42
CA SER A 109 17.31 -0.82 -9.68
C SER A 109 15.90 -1.33 -9.98
N SER A 110 15.60 -2.61 -9.74
CA SER A 110 14.28 -3.16 -10.04
C SER A 110 13.20 -2.58 -9.13
N VAL A 111 13.48 -2.45 -7.83
CA VAL A 111 12.56 -1.82 -6.88
C VAL A 111 12.40 -0.34 -7.21
N LEU A 112 13.50 0.37 -7.51
CA LEU A 112 13.41 1.77 -7.93
C LEU A 112 12.52 1.94 -9.17
N LEU A 113 12.70 1.12 -10.21
CA LEU A 113 11.90 1.19 -11.42
C LEU A 113 10.43 0.82 -11.18
N ALA A 114 10.16 -0.12 -10.29
CA ALA A 114 8.80 -0.55 -9.96
C ALA A 114 8.03 0.50 -9.15
N GLU A 115 8.72 1.19 -8.24
CA GLU A 115 8.13 2.16 -7.30
C GLU A 115 8.10 3.61 -7.86
N LEU A 116 8.85 3.90 -8.93
CA LEU A 116 8.88 5.22 -9.54
C LEU A 116 7.52 5.58 -10.15
N GLY A 117 6.86 6.56 -9.54
CA GLY A 117 5.55 7.05 -9.98
C GLY A 117 4.38 6.19 -9.51
N ASP A 118 4.61 5.24 -8.60
CA ASP A 118 3.56 4.40 -8.06
C ASP A 118 2.71 5.12 -6.98
N LYS A 119 1.59 4.49 -6.59
CA LYS A 119 0.66 4.98 -5.56
C LYS A 119 1.37 5.29 -4.23
N THR A 120 2.38 4.51 -3.84
CA THR A 120 3.16 4.69 -2.62
C THR A 120 3.96 5.99 -2.65
N MET A 121 4.59 6.31 -3.79
CA MET A 121 5.31 7.56 -4.04
C MET A 121 4.36 8.75 -3.94
N LEU A 122 3.21 8.70 -4.64
CA LEU A 122 2.24 9.80 -4.62
C LEU A 122 1.58 9.99 -3.23
N ALA A 123 1.29 8.90 -2.52
CA ALA A 123 0.82 8.96 -1.13
C ALA A 123 1.86 9.59 -0.20
N THR A 124 3.15 9.27 -0.39
CA THR A 124 4.25 9.85 0.39
C THR A 124 4.40 11.35 0.13
N VAL A 125 4.28 11.79 -1.13
CA VAL A 125 4.27 13.22 -1.50
C VAL A 125 3.14 13.95 -0.79
N ALA A 126 1.92 13.43 -0.86
CA ALA A 126 0.75 14.02 -0.23
C ALA A 126 0.85 14.07 1.30
N LEU A 127 1.37 13.02 1.93
CA LEU A 127 1.60 13.01 3.38
C LEU A 127 2.65 14.04 3.77
N ALA A 128 3.75 14.17 3.04
CA ALA A 128 4.84 15.09 3.33
C ALA A 128 4.48 16.58 3.12
N SER A 129 3.44 16.89 2.34
CA SER A 129 2.97 18.27 2.19
C SER A 129 2.09 18.75 3.35
N HIS A 130 1.51 17.84 4.13
CA HIS A 130 0.64 18.17 5.28
C HIS A 130 1.24 17.78 6.64
N HIS A 131 2.20 16.85 6.66
CA HIS A 131 2.79 16.31 7.87
C HIS A 131 4.30 16.59 7.94
N GLY A 132 4.89 16.39 9.12
CA GLY A 132 6.33 16.58 9.32
C GLY A 132 7.17 15.66 8.44
N TRP A 133 7.91 16.26 7.49
CA TRP A 133 8.68 15.58 6.43
C TRP A 133 9.59 14.45 6.95
N LEU A 134 10.35 14.69 8.03
CA LEU A 134 11.22 13.67 8.66
C LEU A 134 10.43 12.45 9.16
N GLY A 135 9.27 12.68 9.77
CA GLY A 135 8.40 11.61 10.25
C GLY A 135 7.87 10.80 9.07
N VAL A 136 7.41 11.48 8.03
CA VAL A 136 6.90 10.83 6.82
C VAL A 136 7.98 9.98 6.17
N TRP A 137 9.19 10.50 6.01
CA TRP A 137 10.32 9.79 5.37
C TRP A 137 10.71 8.51 6.09
N LEU A 138 10.92 8.60 7.40
CA LEU A 138 11.29 7.44 8.22
C LEU A 138 10.16 6.41 8.29
N GLY A 139 8.92 6.88 8.46
CA GLY A 139 7.76 6.00 8.52
C GLY A 139 7.50 5.29 7.20
N ALA A 140 7.56 6.00 6.07
CA ALA A 140 7.38 5.41 4.74
C ALA A 140 8.44 4.35 4.43
N THR A 141 9.72 4.68 4.67
CA THR A 141 10.83 3.74 4.49
C THR A 141 10.68 2.51 5.38
N ALA A 142 10.34 2.70 6.66
CA ALA A 142 10.09 1.58 7.57
C ALA A 142 8.88 0.75 7.15
N GLY A 143 7.80 1.39 6.68
CA GLY A 143 6.59 0.73 6.20
C GLY A 143 6.87 -0.22 5.03
N MET A 144 7.60 0.25 4.00
CA MET A 144 7.97 -0.57 2.85
C MET A 144 8.89 -1.72 3.24
N VAL A 145 9.98 -1.44 3.98
CA VAL A 145 10.92 -2.47 4.44
C VAL A 145 10.22 -3.54 5.29
N LEU A 146 9.29 -3.14 6.16
CA LEU A 146 8.51 -4.09 6.96
C LEU A 146 7.55 -4.92 6.09
N ALA A 147 6.89 -4.32 5.11
CA ALA A 147 6.00 -5.04 4.20
C ALA A 147 6.76 -6.09 3.39
N ASP A 148 7.92 -5.74 2.84
CA ASP A 148 8.80 -6.66 2.12
C ASP A 148 9.40 -7.74 3.01
N ALA A 149 9.82 -7.40 4.23
CA ALA A 149 10.30 -8.38 5.21
C ALA A 149 9.21 -9.42 5.53
N VAL A 150 7.96 -8.97 5.71
CA VAL A 150 6.81 -9.85 5.93
C VAL A 150 6.55 -10.74 4.71
N ALA A 151 6.61 -10.20 3.49
CA ALA A 151 6.45 -11.02 2.28
C ALA A 151 7.56 -12.05 2.12
N ILE A 152 8.82 -11.68 2.34
CA ILE A 152 9.94 -12.61 2.28
C ILE A 152 9.79 -13.70 3.33
N ALA A 153 9.45 -13.34 4.57
CA ALA A 153 9.22 -14.31 5.65
C ALA A 153 8.05 -15.25 5.31
N ALA A 154 6.93 -14.72 4.82
CA ALA A 154 5.77 -15.53 4.44
C ALA A 154 6.07 -16.45 3.25
N GLY A 155 6.80 -15.95 2.25
CA GLY A 155 7.19 -16.71 1.06
C GLY A 155 8.22 -17.80 1.35
N THR A 156 9.15 -17.57 2.28
CA THR A 156 10.18 -18.55 2.65
C THR A 156 9.69 -19.59 3.66
N VAL A 157 8.86 -19.19 4.63
CA VAL A 157 8.42 -20.08 5.72
C VAL A 157 7.14 -20.83 5.37
N LEU A 158 6.18 -20.19 4.69
CA LEU A 158 4.79 -20.58 4.88
C LEU A 158 4.21 -21.41 3.73
N HIS A 159 4.70 -21.32 2.48
CA HIS A 159 3.99 -21.84 1.29
C HIS A 159 2.49 -21.45 1.23
N ARG A 160 1.97 -20.61 2.15
CA ARG A 160 0.57 -20.19 2.19
C ARG A 160 0.45 -18.87 1.46
N ARG A 161 -0.57 -18.83 0.60
CA ARG A 161 -0.98 -17.64 -0.10
C ARG A 161 -1.62 -16.70 0.91
N LEU A 162 -0.97 -15.58 1.22
CA LEU A 162 -1.66 -14.47 1.88
C LEU A 162 -2.90 -14.15 1.05
N PRO A 163 -4.08 -13.99 1.65
CA PRO A 163 -5.30 -13.68 0.92
C PRO A 163 -5.18 -12.27 0.32
N ALA A 164 -4.61 -12.18 -0.89
CA ALA A 164 -4.33 -10.93 -1.59
C ALA A 164 -5.57 -10.02 -1.67
N HIS A 165 -6.76 -10.62 -1.73
CA HIS A 165 -8.03 -9.92 -1.72
C HIS A 165 -8.27 -9.10 -0.44
N LEU A 166 -7.84 -9.57 0.75
CA LEU A 166 -8.00 -8.83 2.00
C LEU A 166 -7.03 -7.66 2.08
N LEU A 167 -5.78 -7.88 1.65
CA LEU A 167 -4.73 -6.85 1.63
C LEU A 167 -5.13 -5.70 0.68
N HIS A 168 -5.53 -6.01 -0.55
CA HIS A 168 -5.99 -5.01 -1.51
C HIS A 168 -7.24 -4.27 -1.04
N SER A 169 -8.17 -4.97 -0.38
CA SER A 169 -9.38 -4.32 0.17
C SER A 169 -9.04 -3.37 1.31
N ALA A 170 -8.11 -3.75 2.18
CA ALA A 170 -7.66 -2.93 3.29
C ALA A 170 -6.89 -1.69 2.79
N ALA A 171 -5.98 -1.85 1.82
CA ALA A 171 -5.26 -0.75 1.18
C ALA A 171 -6.21 0.23 0.46
N GLY A 172 -7.16 -0.30 -0.33
CA GLY A 172 -8.18 0.51 -1.00
C GLY A 172 -9.08 1.26 -0.01
N LEU A 173 -9.50 0.61 1.09
CA LEU A 173 -10.25 1.26 2.15
C LEU A 173 -9.43 2.38 2.81
N LEU A 174 -8.15 2.12 3.12
CA LEU A 174 -7.27 3.11 3.72
C LEU A 174 -7.13 4.35 2.84
N PHE A 175 -6.85 4.16 1.54
CA PHE A 175 -6.81 5.25 0.58
C PHE A 175 -8.14 5.99 0.46
N GLY A 176 -9.27 5.27 0.51
CA GLY A 176 -10.59 5.89 0.54
C GLY A 176 -10.79 6.79 1.76
N VAL A 177 -10.43 6.30 2.95
CA VAL A 177 -10.53 7.07 4.21
C VAL A 177 -9.68 8.33 4.16
N PHE A 178 -8.41 8.22 3.74
CA PHE A 178 -7.53 9.39 3.61
C PHE A 178 -8.04 10.36 2.54
N GLY A 179 -8.49 9.85 1.39
CA GLY A 179 -9.02 10.68 0.30
C GLY A 179 -10.26 11.46 0.71
N LEU A 180 -11.21 10.82 1.39
CA LEU A 180 -12.39 11.51 1.93
C LEU A 180 -12.02 12.52 3.00
N TRP A 181 -11.11 12.18 3.92
CA TRP A 181 -10.69 13.11 4.98
C TRP A 181 -10.06 14.37 4.40
N MET A 182 -9.09 14.20 3.50
CA MET A 182 -8.33 15.30 2.91
C MET A 182 -9.21 16.18 2.02
N LEU A 183 -10.16 15.59 1.30
CA LEU A 183 -11.08 16.34 0.45
C LEU A 183 -12.18 17.07 1.25
N LEU A 184 -12.79 16.41 2.23
CA LEU A 184 -13.95 16.96 2.94
C LEU A 184 -13.56 17.83 4.14
N ASP A 185 -12.56 17.44 4.94
CA ASP A 185 -12.07 18.27 6.06
C ASP A 185 -11.08 19.31 5.55
N GLU A 186 -9.94 18.88 4.99
CA GLU A 186 -8.83 19.80 4.74
C GLU A 186 -9.07 20.75 3.56
N ALA A 187 -9.68 20.27 2.47
CA ALA A 187 -9.95 21.12 1.30
C ALA A 187 -11.24 21.95 1.45
N LEU A 188 -12.34 21.34 1.91
CA LEU A 188 -13.68 21.95 1.96
C LEU A 188 -14.08 22.49 3.35
N GLY A 189 -13.47 22.04 4.43
CA GLY A 189 -13.80 22.45 5.81
C GLY A 189 -15.06 21.80 6.39
N TRP A 190 -15.60 20.76 5.76
CA TRP A 190 -16.83 20.07 6.14
C TRP A 190 -16.59 18.88 7.07
N ARG A 191 -15.99 19.15 8.23
CA ARG A 191 -15.68 18.15 9.28
C ARG A 191 -16.78 17.13 9.59
N PRO A 192 -18.02 17.53 9.90
CA PRO A 192 -19.06 16.55 10.24
C PRO A 192 -19.38 15.64 9.05
N VAL A 193 -19.37 16.19 7.83
CA VAL A 193 -19.60 15.42 6.60
C VAL A 193 -18.46 14.44 6.36
N ALA A 194 -17.21 14.84 6.59
CA ALA A 194 -16.04 13.97 6.50
C ALA A 194 -16.18 12.75 7.44
N VAL A 195 -16.49 12.99 8.72
CA VAL A 195 -16.63 11.93 9.73
C VAL A 195 -17.78 10.98 9.36
N VAL A 196 -18.95 11.50 9.02
CA VAL A 196 -20.11 10.67 8.64
C VAL A 196 -19.81 9.84 7.40
N SER A 197 -19.16 10.41 6.39
CA SER A 197 -18.86 9.70 5.14
C SER A 197 -17.83 8.59 5.34
N ILE A 198 -16.80 8.82 6.18
CA ILE A 198 -15.80 7.81 6.53
C ILE A 198 -16.41 6.67 7.34
N VAL A 199 -17.22 7.00 8.36
CA VAL A 199 -17.93 5.99 9.14
C VAL A 199 -18.84 5.14 8.24
N GLY A 200 -19.60 5.78 7.35
CA GLY A 200 -20.42 5.10 6.35
C GLY A 200 -19.60 4.17 5.46
N LEU A 201 -18.47 4.62 4.93
CA LEU A 201 -17.57 3.82 4.09
C LEU A 201 -17.04 2.58 4.83
N VAL A 202 -16.58 2.74 6.08
CA VAL A 202 -16.05 1.64 6.89
C VAL A 202 -17.15 0.63 7.25
N LEU A 203 -18.36 1.09 7.57
CA LEU A 203 -19.51 0.22 7.82
C LEU A 203 -19.93 -0.56 6.56
N LEU A 204 -19.95 0.09 5.40
CA LEU A 204 -20.24 -0.58 4.13
C LEU A 204 -19.19 -1.63 3.79
N ALA A 205 -17.90 -1.31 3.93
CA ALA A 205 -16.81 -2.24 3.68
C ALA A 205 -16.87 -3.47 4.61
N SER A 206 -17.08 -3.25 5.91
CA SER A 206 -17.20 -4.34 6.90
C SER A 206 -18.44 -5.21 6.67
N SER A 207 -19.58 -4.61 6.31
CA SER A 207 -20.80 -5.36 5.96
C SER A 207 -20.63 -6.22 4.70
N GLY A 208 -19.85 -5.73 3.72
CA GLY A 208 -19.53 -6.46 2.49
C GLY A 208 -18.70 -7.72 2.75
N GLU A 209 -17.66 -7.60 3.58
CA GLU A 209 -16.83 -8.76 3.96
C GLU A 209 -17.59 -9.75 4.85
N LEU A 210 -18.43 -9.27 5.77
CA LEU A 210 -19.31 -10.14 6.57
C LEU A 210 -20.28 -10.94 5.69
N ARG A 211 -20.92 -10.29 4.71
CA ARG A 211 -21.83 -10.98 3.77
C ARG A 211 -21.11 -12.04 2.93
N ARG A 212 -19.86 -11.79 2.54
CA ARG A 212 -19.06 -12.78 1.80
C ARG A 212 -18.68 -13.97 2.68
N ALA A 213 -18.26 -13.73 3.92
CA ALA A 213 -17.94 -14.79 4.88
C ALA A 213 -19.17 -15.68 5.18
N LEU A 214 -20.34 -15.07 5.33
CA LEU A 214 -21.60 -15.82 5.52
C LEU A 214 -21.99 -16.63 4.28
N ARG A 215 -21.89 -16.05 3.07
CA ARG A 215 -22.18 -16.78 1.82
C ARG A 215 -21.26 -17.98 1.59
N GLN A 216 -19.98 -17.86 1.94
CA GLN A 216 -19.03 -18.98 1.85
C GLN A 216 -19.41 -20.13 2.79
N ARG A 217 -19.86 -19.83 4.02
CA ARG A 217 -20.34 -20.84 4.96
C ARG A 217 -21.62 -21.53 4.48
N SER A 218 -22.59 -20.78 3.96
CA SER A 218 -23.85 -21.34 3.46
C SER A 218 -23.65 -22.23 2.22
N GLY A 219 -22.69 -21.92 1.35
CA GLY A 219 -22.35 -22.77 0.21
C GLY A 219 -21.67 -24.09 0.60
N GLN A 220 -20.93 -24.12 1.72
CA GLN A 220 -20.30 -25.34 2.26
C GLN A 220 -21.32 -26.29 2.89
N VAL A 221 -22.31 -25.76 3.61
CA VAL A 221 -23.38 -26.56 4.24
C VAL A 221 -24.29 -27.20 3.17
N ALA A 222 -24.61 -26.48 2.08
CA ALA A 222 -25.41 -27.04 0.99
C ALA A 222 -24.70 -28.13 0.16
N GLY A 223 -23.37 -28.19 0.18
CA GLY A 223 -22.58 -29.21 -0.51
C GLY A 223 -22.52 -30.55 0.24
N ASP A 224 -22.48 -30.50 1.57
CA ASP A 224 -22.37 -31.69 2.45
C ASP A 224 -23.63 -32.59 2.39
N ASP A 225 -24.81 -31.96 2.24
CA ASP A 225 -26.09 -32.66 2.07
C ASP A 225 -26.23 -33.40 0.72
N SER A 226 -25.36 -33.12 -0.25
CA SER A 226 -25.38 -33.76 -1.58
C SER A 226 -24.45 -34.97 -1.71
N VAL A 227 -23.52 -35.16 -0.76
CA VAL A 227 -22.57 -36.29 -0.73
C VAL A 227 -23.09 -37.47 0.11
N THR A 228 -24.14 -37.25 0.89
CA THR A 228 -24.74 -38.25 1.80
C THR A 228 -25.98 -38.96 1.23
N ARG A 229 -26.28 -38.82 -0.07
CA ARG A 229 -27.36 -39.53 -0.77
C ARG A 229 -26.88 -40.38 -1.92
#